data_AF-A0A926BTK4-F1
#
_entry.id   AF-A0A926BTK4-F1
#
_cell.length_a   1.000
_cell.length_b   1.000
_cell.length_c   1.000
_cell.angle_alpha   90.00
_cell.angle_beta   90.00
_cell.angle_gamma   90.00
#
_symmetry.space_group_name_H-M   'P 1'
#
loop_
_entity.id
_entity.type
_entity.pdbx_description
1 polymer ?
#
loop_
_entity_poly.entity_id
_entity_poly.type
_entity_poly.pdbx_seq_one_letter_code
_entity_poly.pdbx_strand_id
1 'polypeptide(L)'
;TEGGMVIRQHVSEIRTLGRNTQGVKLIRLVEKDKITGVAAVPGEEDVIDGAEDGVDVDGDIVDGLGDAPQNGASGDEPSNGEAAES
;
A
#
# COMPACT_ATOMS: atom_id res chain seq x y z
N THR A 1 -24.91 8.88 5.09
CA THR A 1 -24.56 10.18 4.47
C THR A 1 -24.72 11.28 5.50
N GLU A 2 -24.34 12.53 5.22
CA GLU A 2 -24.56 13.65 6.14
C GLU A 2 -26.06 13.85 6.42
N GLY A 3 -26.91 13.57 5.43
CA GLY A 3 -28.38 13.59 5.55
C GLY A 3 -29.00 12.36 6.25
N GLY A 4 -28.21 11.44 6.82
CA GLY A 4 -28.74 10.29 7.58
C GLY A 4 -29.27 9.13 6.73
N MET A 5 -29.04 9.12 5.42
CA MET A 5 -29.42 8.01 4.54
C MET A 5 -28.40 6.88 4.62
N VAL A 6 -28.89 5.64 4.70
CA VAL A 6 -28.10 4.41 4.65
C VAL A 6 -28.53 3.61 3.42
N ILE A 7 -27.55 3.14 2.65
CA ILE A 7 -27.79 2.37 1.42
C ILE A 7 -26.97 1.08 1.52
N ARG A 8 -27.62 -0.05 1.27
CA ARG A 8 -27.00 -1.38 1.19
C ARG A 8 -27.06 -1.86 -0.27
N GLN A 9 -25.95 -2.40 -0.75
CA GLN A 9 -25.83 -2.98 -2.08
C GLN A 9 -24.94 -4.22 -2.01
N HIS A 10 -25.30 -5.26 -2.75
CA HIS A 10 -24.46 -6.44 -2.88
C HIS A 10 -23.19 -6.11 -3.66
N VAL A 11 -22.04 -6.59 -3.16
CA VAL A 11 -20.75 -6.37 -3.82
C VAL A 11 -20.71 -6.98 -5.22
N SER A 12 -21.45 -8.07 -5.44
CA SER A 12 -21.58 -8.74 -6.75
C SER A 12 -22.21 -7.86 -7.84
N GLU A 13 -22.96 -6.82 -7.46
CA GLU A 13 -23.54 -5.87 -8.42
C GLU A 13 -22.55 -4.76 -8.84
N ILE A 14 -21.43 -4.63 -8.13
CA ILE A 14 -20.43 -3.60 -8.40
C ILE A 14 -19.50 -4.06 -9.51
N ARG A 15 -19.43 -3.26 -10.59
CA ARG A 15 -18.59 -3.55 -11.74
C ARG A 15 -17.11 -3.48 -11.37
N THR A 16 -16.35 -4.54 -11.69
CA THR A 16 -14.89 -4.54 -11.61
C THR A 16 -14.31 -3.58 -12.65
N LEU A 17 -13.42 -2.69 -12.22
CA LEU A 17 -12.74 -1.71 -13.06
C LEU A 17 -11.23 -1.71 -12.79
N GLY A 18 -10.46 -1.26 -13.78
CA GLY A 18 -9.01 -1.11 -13.64
C GLY A 18 -8.63 0.03 -12.68
N ARG A 19 -7.37 0.02 -12.20
CA ARG A 19 -6.86 0.96 -11.18
C ARG A 19 -6.80 2.41 -11.65
N ASN A 20 -6.63 2.66 -12.95
CA ASN A 20 -6.56 4.00 -13.53
C ASN A 20 -7.92 4.40 -14.14
N THR A 21 -8.95 4.52 -13.30
CA THR A 21 -10.30 4.90 -13.71
C THR A 21 -10.94 5.82 -12.67
N GLN A 22 -11.97 6.58 -13.07
CA GLN A 22 -12.78 7.39 -12.16
C GLN A 22 -13.85 6.58 -11.40
N GLY A 23 -14.04 5.31 -11.78
CA GLY A 23 -15.11 4.47 -11.24
C GLY A 23 -16.47 4.66 -11.93
N VAL A 24 -17.51 4.10 -11.32
CA VAL A 24 -18.91 4.26 -11.73
C VAL A 24 -19.71 4.92 -10.61
N LYS A 25 -20.81 5.59 -10.98
CA LYS A 25 -21.77 6.11 -10.02
C LYS A 25 -22.70 4.98 -9.56
N LEU A 26 -22.60 4.60 -8.29
CA LEU A 26 -23.48 3.58 -7.69
C LEU A 26 -24.84 4.16 -7.31
N ILE A 27 -24.86 5.39 -6.77
CA ILE A 27 -26.06 6.02 -6.21
C ILE A 27 -26.17 7.49 -6.63
N ARG A 28 -27.40 8.02 -6.68
CA ARG A 28 -27.65 9.45 -6.83
C ARG A 28 -27.87 10.05 -5.45
N LEU A 29 -27.10 11.07 -5.10
CA LEU A 29 -27.29 11.82 -3.86
C LEU A 29 -28.23 13.00 -4.10
N VAL A 30 -28.96 13.35 -3.04
CA VAL A 30 -29.70 14.62 -2.98
C VAL A 30 -28.72 15.78 -3.01
N GLU A 31 -29.18 16.94 -3.46
CA GLU A 31 -28.33 18.11 -3.61
C GLU A 31 -27.69 18.51 -2.27
N LYS A 32 -26.38 18.76 -2.27
CA LYS A 32 -25.53 19.07 -1.10
C LYS A 32 -25.32 17.93 -0.09
N ASP A 33 -25.90 16.75 -0.27
CA ASP A 33 -25.58 15.59 0.57
C ASP A 33 -24.25 14.95 0.17
N LYS A 34 -23.54 14.37 1.15
CA LYS A 34 -22.21 13.78 0.98
C LYS A 34 -22.11 12.42 1.66
N ILE A 35 -21.21 11.59 1.13
CA ILE A 35 -20.86 10.31 1.75
C ILE A 35 -19.98 10.57 2.97
N THR A 36 -20.41 10.07 4.12
CA THR A 36 -19.67 10.19 5.40
C THR A 36 -18.82 8.97 5.71
N GLY A 37 -19.16 7.80 5.16
CA GLY A 37 -18.44 6.56 5.37
C GLY A 37 -19.00 5.42 4.55
N VAL A 38 -18.23 4.33 4.50
CA VAL A 38 -18.60 3.04 3.90
C VAL A 38 -18.20 1.94 4.86
N ALA A 39 -18.96 0.86 4.90
CA ALA A 39 -18.65 -0.32 5.69
C ALA A 39 -18.99 -1.57 4.89
N ALA A 40 -18.08 -2.56 4.90
CA ALA A 40 -18.39 -3.90 4.43
C ALA A 40 -19.20 -4.62 5.50
N VAL A 41 -20.27 -5.27 5.10
CA VAL A 41 -21.10 -6.11 5.97
C VAL A 41 -20.97 -7.53 5.42
N PRO A 42 -20.51 -8.51 6.23
CA PRO A 42 -20.48 -9.91 5.80
C PRO A 42 -21.85 -10.35 5.31
N GLY A 43 -21.90 -11.11 4.23
CA GLY A 43 -23.12 -11.76 3.80
C GLY A 43 -23.60 -12.75 4.87
N GLU A 44 -24.90 -13.07 4.87
CA GLU A 44 -25.46 -14.05 5.81
C GLU A 44 -24.81 -15.44 5.67
N GLU A 45 -24.22 -15.74 4.51
CA GLU A 45 -23.46 -16.97 4.23
C GLU A 45 -21.96 -16.88 4.61
N ASP A 46 -21.41 -15.68 4.83
CA ASP A 46 -19.98 -15.45 5.08
C ASP A 46 -19.59 -15.56 6.56
N VAL A 47 -20.54 -15.83 7.46
CA VAL A 47 -20.26 -16.04 8.89
C VAL A 47 -19.74 -17.46 9.08
N ILE A 48 -18.46 -17.66 8.79
CA ILE A 48 -17.70 -18.83 9.23
C ILE A 48 -17.01 -18.44 10.54
N ASP A 49 -17.57 -18.87 11.67
CA ASP A 49 -16.87 -18.82 12.97
C ASP A 49 -15.64 -19.74 12.90
N GLY A 50 -14.47 -19.17 12.64
CA GLY A 50 -13.25 -19.96 12.45
C GLY A 50 -12.02 -19.11 12.20
N ALA A 51 -11.66 -18.25 13.15
CA ALA A 51 -10.33 -17.67 13.19
C ALA A 51 -9.33 -18.74 13.67
N GLU A 52 -8.76 -19.48 12.71
CA GLU A 52 -7.56 -20.29 12.93
C GLU A 52 -6.44 -19.62 12.12
N ASP A 53 -5.83 -18.58 12.69
CA ASP A 53 -4.56 -18.04 12.20
C ASP A 53 -3.47 -19.10 12.43
N GLY A 54 -3.36 -20.04 11.47
CA GLY A 54 -2.20 -20.90 11.34
C GLY A 54 -1.01 -20.06 10.87
N VAL A 55 -0.08 -19.77 11.76
CA VAL A 55 1.23 -19.20 11.38
C VAL A 55 2.10 -20.37 10.96
N ASP A 56 2.26 -20.59 9.65
CA ASP A 56 3.25 -21.54 9.12
C ASP A 56 4.66 -20.95 9.32
N VAL A 57 5.34 -21.35 10.41
CA VAL A 57 6.73 -20.97 10.69
C VAL A 57 7.68 -22.03 10.11
N ASP A 58 7.67 -22.21 8.80
CA ASP A 58 8.67 -23.03 8.10
C ASP A 58 9.39 -22.17 7.07
N GLY A 59 10.18 -21.22 7.58
CA GLY A 59 11.10 -20.41 6.81
C GLY A 59 12.32 -20.09 7.66
N ASP A 60 13.43 -20.74 7.36
CA ASP A 60 14.75 -20.49 7.94
C ASP A 60 15.10 -19.00 7.81
N ILE A 61 15.07 -18.27 8.93
CA ILE A 61 15.52 -16.88 8.98
C ILE A 61 17.05 -16.91 8.87
N VAL A 62 17.55 -16.83 7.64
CA VAL A 62 18.93 -16.48 7.41
C VAL A 62 19.10 -15.01 7.81
N ASP A 63 19.70 -14.76 8.97
CA ASP A 63 20.21 -13.44 9.37
C ASP A 63 21.37 -13.06 8.42
N GLY A 64 21.00 -12.68 7.20
CA GLY A 64 21.89 -12.16 6.18
C GLY A 64 22.25 -10.72 6.53
N LEU A 65 23.18 -10.56 7.46
CA LEU A 65 24.06 -9.38 7.53
C LEU A 65 24.88 -9.35 6.23
N GLY A 66 24.24 -8.90 5.15
CA GLY A 66 24.85 -8.61 3.88
C GLY A 66 25.74 -7.39 4.03
N ASP A 67 27.03 -7.66 4.13
CA ASP A 67 28.13 -6.70 4.04
C ASP A 67 27.85 -5.65 2.94
N ALA A 68 27.73 -4.39 3.34
CA ALA A 68 27.56 -3.29 2.40
C ALA A 68 28.85 -3.15 1.59
N PRO A 69 28.80 -3.06 0.24
CA PRO A 69 30.01 -2.87 -0.55
C PRO A 69 30.65 -1.53 -0.17
N GLN A 70 31.88 -1.58 0.33
CA GLN A 70 32.72 -0.40 0.52
C GLN A 70 33.07 0.15 -0.87
N ASN A 71 32.46 1.29 -1.22
CA ASN A 71 32.75 1.99 -2.45
C ASN A 71 34.25 2.32 -2.53
N GLY A 72 34.94 1.67 -3.48
CA GLY A 72 36.29 2.06 -3.89
C GLY A 72 36.23 3.37 -4.66
N ALA A 73 36.69 4.44 -4.04
CA ALA A 73 37.18 5.62 -4.72
C ALA A 73 38.69 5.71 -4.46
N SER A 74 39.47 5.12 -5.37
CA SER A 74 40.89 5.44 -5.52
C SER A 74 41.02 6.88 -5.98
N GLY A 75 41.34 7.78 -5.05
CA GLY A 75 41.97 9.06 -5.36
C GLY A 75 43.42 8.96 -4.94
N ASP A 76 44.31 8.86 -5.92
CA ASP A 76 45.76 8.83 -5.76
C ASP A 76 46.29 9.96 -4.85
N GLU A 77 47.38 9.62 -4.15
CA GLU A 77 48.13 10.41 -3.17
C GLU A 77 48.64 11.78 -3.66
N PRO A 78 48.98 12.70 -2.73
CA PRO A 78 49.46 14.03 -3.05
C PRO A 78 50.91 14.03 -3.54
N SER A 79 51.17 14.57 -4.74
CA SER A 79 52.54 14.93 -5.15
C SER A 79 52.84 16.38 -4.77
N ASN A 80 53.61 16.56 -3.70
CA ASN A 80 54.28 17.82 -3.40
C ASN A 80 55.35 18.11 -4.47
N GLY A 81 55.30 19.29 -5.08
CA GLY A 81 56.23 19.74 -6.12
C GLY A 81 56.55 21.23 -5.95
N GLU A 82 57.85 21.49 -5.85
CA GLU A 82 58.52 22.71 -5.41
C GLU A 82 58.41 23.91 -6.39
N ALA A 83 58.74 25.09 -5.88
CA ALA A 83 58.61 26.43 -6.46
C ALA A 83 59.38 26.67 -7.78
N ALA A 84 58.91 27.65 -8.57
CA ALA A 84 59.78 28.59 -9.32
C ALA A 84 58.98 29.78 -9.88
N GLU A 85 59.62 30.94 -9.80
CA GLU A 85 59.23 32.28 -10.24
C GLU A 85 58.94 32.42 -11.75
N SER A 86 58.01 33.33 -12.11
CA SER A 86 58.19 34.46 -13.05
C SER A 86 56.87 35.21 -13.23
#